data_AF-R9KSM4-F1
#
_entry.id   AF-R9KSM4-F1
#
_cell.length_a   1.000
_cell.length_b   1.000
_cell.length_c   1.000
_cell.angle_alpha   90.00
_cell.angle_beta   90.00
_cell.angle_gamma   90.00
#
_symmetry.space_group_name_H-M   'P 1'
#
loop_
_entity.id
_entity.type
_entity.pdbx_description
1 polymer ?
#
loop_
_entity_poly.entity_id
_entity_poly.type
_entity_poly.pdbx_seq_one_letter_code
_entity_poly.pdbx_strand_id
1 'polypeptide(L)' 'MVRTNIGEIPVEDYLEVKAMSYGYDSYKELLEDKLIIEMEADYAKIKTPSPRLKPQK' A
#
# COMPACT_ATOMS: atom_id res chain seq x y z
N MET A 1 6.42 -7.21 -11.15
CA MET A 1 7.33 -6.11 -10.75
C MET A 1 6.59 -4.80 -10.93
N VAL A 2 6.82 -3.82 -10.05
CA VAL A 2 6.16 -2.52 -10.09
C VAL A 2 7.15 -1.49 -10.59
N ARG A 3 6.78 -0.79 -11.67
CA ARG A 3 7.61 0.28 -12.23
C ARG A 3 7.36 1.56 -11.46
N THR A 4 8.37 2.03 -10.74
CA THR A 4 8.36 3.27 -9.97
C THR A 4 9.30 4.29 -10.61
N ASN A 5 9.24 5.54 -10.14
CA ASN A 5 10.19 6.60 -10.52
C ASN A 5 11.64 6.29 -10.13
N ILE A 6 11.87 5.30 -9.27
CA ILE A 6 13.18 4.89 -8.74
C ILE A 6 13.70 3.62 -9.46
N GLY A 7 12.90 3.04 -10.35
CA GLY A 7 13.20 1.79 -11.04
C GLY A 7 12.10 0.75 -10.86
N GLU A 8 12.37 -0.46 -11.30
CA GLU A 8 11.48 -1.61 -11.11
C GLU A 8 11.78 -2.26 -9.76
N ILE A 9 10.78 -2.31 -8.90
CA ILE A 9 10.88 -3.00 -7.62
C ILE A 9 9.98 -4.24 -7.59
N PRO A 10 10.30 -5.24 -6.75
CA PRO A 10 9.41 -6.36 -6.50
C PRO A 10 8.03 -5.88 -6.03
N VAL A 11 6.99 -6.65 -6.36
CA VAL A 11 5.62 -6.36 -5.90
C VAL A 11 5.54 -6.41 -4.39
N GLU A 12 6.24 -7.36 -3.77
CA GLU A 12 6.32 -7.49 -2.30
C GLU A 12 6.87 -6.21 -1.64
N ASP A 13 8.05 -5.74 -2.05
CA ASP A 13 8.63 -4.48 -1.54
C ASP A 13 7.68 -3.29 -1.73
N TYR A 14 7.02 -3.18 -2.90
CA TYR A 14 6.06 -2.11 -3.14
C TYR A 14 4.88 -2.16 -2.16
N LEU A 15 4.35 -3.35 -1.89
CA LEU A 15 3.23 -3.54 -0.97
C LEU A 15 3.63 -3.23 0.47
N GLU A 16 4.85 -3.59 0.89
CA GLU A 16 5.38 -3.27 2.22
C GLU A 16 5.52 -1.75 2.42
N VAL A 17 6.22 -1.07 1.49
CA VAL A 17 6.41 0.39 1.54
C VAL A 17 5.07 1.13 1.54
N LYS A 18 4.11 0.62 0.78
CA LYS A 18 2.78 1.22 0.68
C LYS A 18 1.93 0.94 1.93
N ALA A 19 2.04 -0.24 2.54
CA ALA A 19 1.42 -0.53 3.84
C ALA A 19 1.98 0.38 4.95
N MET A 20 3.30 0.59 4.98
CA MET A 20 3.96 1.54 5.89
C MET A 20 3.48 2.98 5.69
N SER A 21 3.24 3.38 4.43
CA SER A 21 2.67 4.69 4.13
C SER A 21 1.24 4.88 4.66
N TYR A 22 0.51 3.79 4.89
CA TYR A 22 -0.81 3.77 5.54
C TYR A 22 -0.73 3.64 7.07
N GLY A 23 0.46 3.50 7.64
CA GLY A 23 0.68 3.35 9.09
C GLY A 23 0.55 1.92 9.60
N TYR A 24 0.76 0.93 8.73
CA TYR A 24 0.89 -0.48 9.11
C TYR A 24 2.37 -0.88 9.16
N ASP A 25 2.75 -1.76 10.07
CA ASP A 25 4.14 -2.24 10.17
C ASP A 25 4.52 -3.18 9.00
N SER A 26 3.53 -3.84 8.39
CA SER A 26 3.75 -4.72 7.23
C SER A 26 2.47 -4.86 6.38
N TYR A 27 2.63 -5.34 5.15
CA TYR A 27 1.48 -5.69 4.29
C TYR A 27 0.61 -6.80 4.92
N LYS A 28 1.22 -7.68 5.72
CA LYS A 28 0.52 -8.76 6.42
C LYS A 28 -0.45 -8.23 7.47
N GLU A 29 -0.06 -7.21 8.22
CA GLU A 29 -0.93 -6.54 9.21
C GLU A 29 -2.12 -5.86 8.53
N LEU A 30 -1.88 -5.25 7.36
CA LEU A 30 -2.93 -4.67 6.53
C LEU A 30 -3.96 -5.72 6.07
N LEU A 31 -3.51 -6.93 5.73
CA LEU A 31 -4.39 -8.07 5.40
C LEU A 31 -5.18 -8.59 6.61
N GLU A 32 -4.60 -8.56 7.81
CA GLU A 32 -5.31 -8.92 9.06
C GLU A 32 -6.46 -7.96 9.34
N ASP A 33 -6.28 -6.68 9.03
CA ASP A 33 -7.34 -5.65 9.03
C ASP A 33 -8.35 -5.81 7.86
N LYS A 34 -8.24 -6.88 7.05
CA LYS A 34 -9.05 -7.15 5.84
C LYS A 34 -8.99 -6.03 4.80
N LEU A 35 -7.92 -5.24 4.82
CA LEU A 35 -7.62 -4.27 3.78
C LEU A 35 -6.74 -4.94 2.72
N ILE A 36 -6.84 -4.48 1.48
CA ILE A 36 -6.00 -4.95 0.37
C ILE A 36 -5.56 -3.74 -0.43
N ILE A 37 -4.31 -3.78 -0.90
CA ILE A 37 -3.78 -2.76 -1.80
C ILE A 37 -4.06 -3.24 -3.22
N GLU A 38 -5.16 -2.78 -3.81
CA GLU A 38 -5.42 -3.01 -5.23
C GLU A 38 -4.43 -2.21 -6.08
N MET A 39 -3.57 -2.94 -6.80
CA MET A 39 -2.82 -2.38 -7.92
C MET A 39 -3.67 -2.54 -9.18
N GLU A 40 -4.49 -1.54 -9.48
CA GLU A 40 -5.11 -1.43 -10.80
C GLU A 40 -3.99 -1.31 -11.84
N ALA A 41 -3.94 -2.26 -12.77
CA ALA A 41 -2.89 -2.37 -13.79
C ALA A 41 -2.78 -1.14 -14.71
N ASP A 42 -3.76 -0.24 -14.65
CA ASP A 42 -3.75 1.03 -15.36
C ASP A 42 -4.29 2.14 -14.44
N TYR A 43 -3.37 2.92 -13.86
CA TYR A 43 -3.62 4.14 -13.09
C TYR A 43 -4.50 3.94 -11.84
N ALA A 44 -3.84 3.64 -10.73
CA ALA A 44 -4.38 3.61 -9.38
C ALA A 44 -5.26 4.83 -9.05
N LYS A 45 -6.57 4.71 -9.30
CA LYS A 45 -7.59 5.43 -8.55
C LYS A 45 -7.79 4.63 -7.28
N ILE A 46 -6.97 4.92 -6.27
CA ILE A 46 -7.26 4.50 -4.90
C ILE A 46 -8.68 4.95 -4.56
N LYS A 47 -9.63 4.02 -4.67
CA LYS A 47 -10.96 4.15 -4.09
C LYS A 47 -10.84 3.79 -2.62
N THR A 48 -9.91 4.44 -1.92
CA THR A 48 -9.89 4.38 -0.46
C THR A 48 -11.09 5.22 0.01
N PRO A 49 -12.01 4.68 0.83
CA PRO A 49 -12.77 5.55 1.69
C PRO A 49 -11.74 6.22 2.59
N SER A 50 -11.47 7.52 2.36
CA SER A 50 -10.46 8.35 3.03
C SER A 50 -9.94 7.68 4.30
N PRO A 51 -8.73 7.11 4.30
CA PRO A 51 -8.20 6.52 5.51
C PRO A 51 -7.97 7.72 6.41
N ARG A 52 -8.74 7.80 7.50
CA ARG A 52 -8.31 8.57 8.66
C ARG A 52 -6.95 7.98 9.01
N LEU A 53 -5.87 8.61 8.56
CA LEU A 53 -4.52 8.31 9.00
C LEU A 53 -4.63 8.20 10.52
N LYS A 54 -4.34 7.01 11.07
CA LYS A 54 -4.30 6.84 12.53
C LYS A 54 -3.39 7.96 13.03
N PRO A 55 -3.82 8.75 14.03
CA PRO A 55 -2.99 9.82 14.55
C PRO A 55 -1.68 9.19 14.98
N GLN A 56 -0.57 9.64 14.36
CA GLN A 56 0.77 9.33 14.84
C GLN A 56 0.82 9.85 16.27
N LYS A 57 0.95 8.89 17.19
CA LYS A 57 0.90 9.11 18.63
C LYS A 57 2.16 9.82 19.11
#